data_AF-A0A924BW15-F1
#
_entry.id   AF-A0A924BW15-F1
#
_cell.length_a   1.000
_cell.length_b   1.000
_cell.length_c   1.000
_cell.angle_alpha   90.00
_cell.angle_beta   90.00
_cell.angle_gamma   90.00
#
_symmetry.space_group_name_H-M   'P 1'
#
loop_
_entity.id
_entity.type
_entity.pdbx_description
1 polymer ?
#
loop_
_entity_poly.entity_id
_entity_poly.type
_entity_poly.pdbx_seq_one_letter_code
_entity_poly.pdbx_strand_id
1 'polypeptide(L)'
;MRTHKKAPKQFQAIPVFKPQARKKLPKPFKQLGGPRIESTGMMDVSADHVAFMYWRDGDILTDRSFFAYLFCRLANDNLSPIFEFHWHPSHKGFHCKTPCGTVSDYTNRALPGAPELTLKTDFKLDPKNHDDRMKLVIDFCTWCGISLPDNDVRSATLDLW
;
A
#
# COMPACT_ATOMS: atom_id res chain seq x y z
N MET A 1 -16.18 -0.98 -3.06
CA MET A 1 -15.17 -0.17 -2.33
C MET A 1 -15.70 0.44 -1.01
N ARG A 2 -16.86 1.11 -0.98
CA ARG A 2 -17.42 1.68 0.27
C ARG A 2 -17.50 0.67 1.42
N THR A 3 -17.86 -0.58 1.13
CA THR A 3 -17.91 -1.69 2.11
C THR A 3 -16.54 -2.00 2.69
N HIS A 4 -15.49 -2.14 1.87
CA HIS A 4 -14.12 -2.40 2.34
C HIS A 4 -13.52 -1.24 3.11
N LYS A 5 -13.83 0.01 2.74
CA LYS A 5 -13.37 1.19 3.49
C LYS A 5 -13.98 1.23 4.90
N LYS A 6 -15.28 0.92 5.01
CA LYS A 6 -16.02 0.89 6.30
C LYS A 6 -15.73 -0.34 7.16
N ALA A 7 -15.19 -1.42 6.59
CA ALA A 7 -14.82 -2.60 7.35
C ALA A 7 -13.75 -2.25 8.41
N PRO A 8 -13.89 -2.70 9.66
CA PRO A 8 -12.85 -2.52 10.67
C PRO A 8 -11.53 -3.14 10.21
N LYS A 9 -10.46 -2.33 10.20
CA LYS A 9 -9.11 -2.77 9.84
C LYS A 9 -8.11 -2.12 10.79
N GLN A 10 -7.20 -2.91 11.34
CA GLN A 10 -6.19 -2.45 12.27
C GLN A 10 -4.92 -3.29 12.13
N PHE A 11 -3.77 -2.63 12.11
CA PHE A 11 -2.49 -3.32 12.25
C PHE A 11 -2.28 -3.77 13.71
N GLN A 12 -1.80 -5.00 13.89
CA GLN A 12 -1.43 -5.50 15.23
C GLN A 12 -0.11 -4.93 15.74
N ALA A 13 0.77 -4.49 14.83
CA ALA A 13 2.05 -3.87 15.13
C ALA A 13 2.40 -2.82 14.07
N ILE A 14 3.25 -1.85 14.43
CA ILE A 14 3.74 -0.85 13.47
C ILE A 14 4.45 -1.56 12.31
N PRO A 15 4.17 -1.21 11.04
CA PRO A 15 4.83 -1.84 9.91
C PRO A 15 6.35 -1.65 9.94
N VAL A 16 7.08 -2.77 9.84
CA VAL A 16 8.55 -2.78 9.81
C VAL A 16 9.02 -3.24 8.44
N PHE A 17 9.89 -2.45 7.81
CA PHE A 17 10.48 -2.78 6.50
C PHE A 17 11.76 -3.59 6.69
N LYS A 18 11.88 -4.69 5.95
CA LYS A 18 13.05 -5.57 5.95
C LYS A 18 13.46 -5.90 4.51
N PRO A 19 14.74 -6.21 4.25
CA PRO A 19 15.20 -6.61 2.93
C PRO A 19 14.35 -7.73 2.32
N GLN A 20 13.87 -7.53 1.08
CA GLN A 20 12.97 -8.46 0.41
C GLN A 20 13.73 -9.37 -0.56
N ALA A 21 13.79 -10.66 -0.24
CA ALA A 21 14.26 -11.68 -1.17
C ALA A 21 13.20 -12.03 -2.23
N ARG A 22 13.63 -12.29 -3.47
CA ARG A 22 12.74 -12.74 -4.55
C ARG A 22 12.06 -14.06 -4.20
N LYS A 23 10.88 -14.33 -4.77
CA LYS A 23 10.11 -15.59 -4.64
C LYS A 23 9.58 -15.90 -3.23
N LYS A 24 9.72 -14.99 -2.27
CA LYS A 24 9.18 -15.16 -0.90
C LYS A 24 7.77 -14.62 -0.70
N LEU A 25 7.27 -13.80 -1.63
CA LEU A 25 5.93 -13.23 -1.59
C LEU A 25 4.96 -14.02 -2.49
N PRO A 26 3.65 -14.02 -2.21
CA PRO A 26 2.66 -14.62 -3.09
C PRO A 26 2.50 -13.77 -4.37
N LYS A 27 1.71 -14.26 -5.33
CA LYS A 27 1.28 -13.44 -6.48
C LYS A 27 0.46 -12.24 -5.97
N PRO A 28 0.54 -11.06 -6.63
CA PRO A 28 1.32 -10.76 -7.84
C PRO A 28 2.83 -10.51 -7.58
N PHE A 29 3.26 -10.41 -6.33
CA PHE A 29 4.61 -9.99 -5.96
C PHE A 29 5.67 -11.09 -5.92
N LYS A 30 5.39 -12.28 -6.48
CA LYS A 30 6.32 -13.41 -6.48
C LYS A 30 7.71 -13.06 -7.02
N GLN A 31 7.80 -12.15 -7.98
CA GLN A 31 9.08 -11.71 -8.56
C GLN A 31 9.68 -10.48 -7.89
N LEU A 32 8.97 -9.85 -6.95
CA LEU A 32 9.43 -8.68 -6.23
C LEU A 32 10.55 -9.08 -5.25
N GLY A 33 11.62 -8.28 -5.24
CA GLY A 33 12.77 -8.46 -4.36
C GLY A 33 14.09 -8.13 -5.05
N GLY A 34 15.12 -7.90 -4.25
CA GLY A 34 16.44 -7.45 -4.71
C GLY A 34 17.11 -6.53 -3.69
N PRO A 35 18.36 -6.12 -3.97
CA PRO A 35 19.19 -5.40 -3.01
C PRO A 35 18.65 -4.01 -2.63
N ARG A 36 17.80 -3.42 -3.47
CA ARG A 36 17.22 -2.09 -3.26
C ARG A 36 15.76 -2.15 -2.80
N ILE A 37 15.25 -3.30 -2.39
CA ILE A 37 13.84 -3.45 -2.02
C ILE A 37 13.75 -3.93 -0.58
N GLU A 38 13.00 -3.18 0.21
CA GLU A 38 12.51 -3.62 1.50
C GLU A 38 10.99 -3.65 1.51
N SER A 39 10.43 -4.60 2.23
CA SER A 39 8.99 -4.75 2.36
C SER A 39 8.59 -5.07 3.79
N THR A 40 7.31 -4.91 4.08
CA THR A 40 6.69 -5.31 5.34
C THR A 40 6.34 -6.79 5.40
N GLY A 41 6.45 -7.50 4.27
CA GLY A 41 5.72 -8.75 4.07
C GLY A 41 4.20 -8.52 4.03
N MET A 42 3.45 -9.61 3.85
CA MET A 42 1.99 -9.59 3.91
C MET A 42 1.55 -9.43 5.37
N MET A 43 0.83 -8.36 5.68
CA MET A 43 0.39 -8.02 7.03
C MET A 43 -1.13 -8.06 7.12
N ASP A 44 -1.66 -8.86 8.02
CA ASP A 44 -3.10 -8.91 8.26
C ASP A 44 -3.57 -7.64 8.97
N VAL A 45 -4.65 -7.05 8.43
CA VAL A 45 -5.32 -5.89 9.02
C VAL A 45 -6.76 -6.21 9.43
N SER A 46 -7.33 -7.32 8.94
CA SER A 46 -8.52 -7.95 9.48
C SER A 46 -8.56 -9.43 9.04
N ALA A 47 -9.61 -10.18 9.40
CA ALA A 47 -9.78 -11.56 8.93
C ALA A 47 -9.81 -11.68 7.40
N ASP A 48 -10.35 -10.66 6.71
CA ASP A 48 -10.59 -10.68 5.27
C ASP A 48 -9.64 -9.75 4.50
N HIS A 49 -8.76 -9.02 5.18
CA HIS A 49 -7.95 -7.99 4.55
C HIS A 49 -6.48 -8.12 4.91
N VAL A 50 -5.64 -7.99 3.89
CA VAL A 50 -4.19 -7.99 4.02
C VAL A 50 -3.63 -6.73 3.37
N ALA A 51 -2.70 -6.09 4.07
CA ALA A 51 -1.94 -4.96 3.57
C ALA A 51 -0.52 -5.40 3.21
N PHE A 52 0.05 -4.75 2.20
CA PHE A 52 1.41 -5.01 1.77
C PHE A 52 2.07 -3.69 1.37
N MET A 53 3.25 -3.42 1.90
CA MET A 53 4.00 -2.21 1.60
C MET A 53 5.44 -2.56 1.24
N TYR A 54 6.00 -1.83 0.29
CA TYR A 54 7.41 -1.89 -0.02
C TYR A 54 7.91 -0.55 -0.55
N TRP A 55 9.22 -0.35 -0.45
CA TRP A 55 9.88 0.77 -1.08
C TRP A 55 11.07 0.29 -1.90
N ARG A 56 11.46 1.11 -2.87
CA ARG A 56 12.62 0.88 -3.72
C ARG A 56 13.62 2.01 -3.51
N ASP A 57 14.86 1.66 -3.15
CA ASP A 57 15.97 2.61 -3.12
C ASP A 57 16.49 2.91 -4.52
N GLY A 58 17.18 4.03 -4.63
CA GLY A 58 17.73 4.58 -5.85
C GLY A 58 18.91 5.50 -5.54
N ASP A 59 19.74 5.73 -6.55
CA ASP A 59 20.98 6.48 -6.39
C ASP A 59 20.67 7.96 -6.10
N ILE A 60 19.56 8.47 -6.66
CA ILE A 60 18.99 9.79 -6.38
C ILE A 60 17.52 9.70 -5.95
N LEU A 61 16.97 10.76 -5.38
CA LEU A 61 15.59 10.80 -4.88
C LEU A 61 14.57 10.38 -5.95
N THR A 62 14.71 10.85 -7.19
CA THR A 62 13.80 10.56 -8.30
C THR A 62 13.76 9.08 -8.72
N ASP A 63 14.76 8.30 -8.35
CA ASP A 63 14.81 6.86 -8.61
C ASP A 63 14.13 6.04 -7.50
N ARG A 64 13.81 6.69 -6.38
CA ARG A 64 13.15 6.07 -5.23
C ARG A 64 11.65 6.06 -5.43
N SER A 65 11.01 5.07 -4.81
CA SER A 65 9.55 4.95 -4.85
C SER A 65 9.04 4.17 -3.66
N PHE A 66 7.77 4.42 -3.31
CA PHE A 66 7.07 3.71 -2.27
C PHE A 66 5.74 3.20 -2.82
N PHE A 67 5.39 1.98 -2.42
CA PHE A 67 4.18 1.32 -2.85
C PHE A 67 3.47 0.70 -1.66
N ALA A 68 2.15 0.85 -1.62
CA ALA A 68 1.31 0.20 -0.63
C ALA A 68 0.06 -0.38 -1.30
N TYR A 69 -0.43 -1.48 -0.77
CA TYR A 69 -1.53 -2.24 -1.34
C TYR A 69 -2.45 -2.71 -0.24
N LEU A 70 -3.76 -2.66 -0.51
CA LEU A 70 -4.78 -3.33 0.27
C LEU A 70 -5.45 -4.39 -0.60
N PHE A 71 -5.52 -5.62 -0.09
CA PHE A 71 -6.19 -6.74 -0.73
C PHE A 71 -7.34 -7.28 0.13
N CYS A 72 -8.36 -7.80 -0.54
CA CYS A 72 -9.33 -8.73 0.03
C CYS A 72 -8.76 -10.14 -0.09
N ARG A 73 -8.81 -10.92 0.98
CA ARG A 73 -8.61 -12.37 0.92
C ARG A 73 -9.84 -13.01 0.26
N LEU A 74 -9.59 -13.94 -0.65
CA LEU A 74 -10.57 -14.80 -1.28
C LEU A 74 -10.28 -16.26 -0.89
N ALA A 75 -11.15 -17.18 -1.31
CA ALA A 75 -10.90 -18.61 -1.14
C ALA A 75 -9.55 -19.04 -1.76
N ASN A 76 -8.94 -20.09 -1.21
CA ASN A 76 -7.66 -20.66 -1.65
C ASN A 76 -6.48 -19.67 -1.58
N ASP A 77 -6.45 -18.80 -0.58
CA ASP A 77 -5.41 -17.78 -0.36
C ASP A 77 -5.21 -16.80 -1.52
N ASN A 78 -6.20 -16.70 -2.41
CA ASN A 78 -6.19 -15.75 -3.50
C ASN A 78 -6.39 -14.33 -2.97
N LEU A 79 -5.74 -13.36 -3.58
CA LEU A 79 -5.83 -11.95 -3.19
C LEU A 79 -6.50 -11.14 -4.29
N SER A 80 -7.55 -10.39 -3.93
CA SER A 80 -8.16 -9.41 -4.83
C SER A 80 -7.71 -8.00 -4.44
N PRO A 81 -7.02 -7.25 -5.31
CA PRO A 81 -6.62 -5.88 -5.00
C PRO A 81 -7.86 -4.99 -4.82
N ILE A 82 -7.86 -4.21 -3.75
CA ILE A 82 -8.88 -3.19 -3.45
C ILE A 82 -8.33 -1.79 -3.74
N PHE A 83 -7.05 -1.58 -3.40
CA PHE A 83 -6.40 -0.28 -3.47
C PHE A 83 -4.90 -0.47 -3.72
N GLU A 84 -4.35 0.26 -4.68
CA GLU A 84 -2.90 0.42 -4.88
C GLU A 84 -2.53 1.87 -4.65
N PHE A 85 -1.46 2.10 -3.91
CA PHE A 85 -0.94 3.41 -3.56
C PHE A 85 0.49 3.49 -4.07
N HIS A 86 0.75 4.45 -4.93
CA HIS A 86 2.04 4.61 -5.58
C HIS A 86 2.55 6.03 -5.32
N TRP A 87 3.76 6.11 -4.77
CA TRP A 87 4.46 7.34 -4.52
C TRP A 87 5.73 7.40 -5.37
N HIS A 88 5.81 8.41 -6.25
CA HIS A 88 6.96 8.66 -7.10
C HIS A 88 7.35 10.15 -7.05
N PRO A 89 8.56 10.49 -6.57
CA PRO A 89 9.01 11.87 -6.48
C PRO A 89 9.30 12.48 -7.85
N SER A 90 9.53 11.66 -8.87
CA SER A 90 10.02 12.07 -10.19
C SER A 90 8.98 12.70 -11.12
N HIS A 91 7.68 12.37 -11.03
CA HIS A 91 6.77 12.75 -12.11
C HIS A 91 5.26 12.72 -11.83
N LYS A 92 4.80 12.16 -10.70
CA LYS A 92 3.35 12.05 -10.44
C LYS A 92 2.92 12.35 -9.01
N GLY A 93 3.87 12.60 -8.11
CA GLY A 93 3.54 12.66 -6.69
C GLY A 93 2.82 11.38 -6.28
N PHE A 94 1.70 11.52 -5.60
CA PHE A 94 0.91 10.41 -5.11
C PHE A 94 -0.24 10.13 -6.05
N HIS A 95 -0.42 8.85 -6.36
CA HIS A 95 -1.61 8.38 -7.03
C HIS A 95 -2.05 7.06 -6.44
N CYS A 96 -3.36 6.84 -6.47
CA CYS A 96 -3.92 5.55 -6.10
C CYS A 96 -4.81 4.99 -7.20
N LYS A 97 -4.89 3.66 -7.26
CA LYS A 97 -5.68 2.93 -8.24
C LYS A 97 -6.69 2.08 -7.54
N THR A 98 -7.84 1.96 -8.19
CA THR A 98 -8.97 1.24 -7.61
C THR A 98 -9.77 0.51 -8.68
N PRO A 99 -10.28 -0.71 -8.44
CA PRO A 99 -11.02 -1.48 -9.43
C PRO A 99 -12.47 -0.96 -9.62
N CYS A 100 -12.73 0.33 -9.37
CA CYS A 100 -14.06 0.91 -9.51
C CYS A 100 -14.48 0.96 -10.98
N GLY A 101 -15.70 0.48 -11.26
CA GLY A 101 -16.31 0.59 -12.59
C GLY A 101 -15.77 -0.36 -13.66
N THR A 102 -15.02 -1.40 -13.27
CA THR A 102 -14.50 -2.43 -14.19
C THR A 102 -15.05 -3.81 -13.85
N VAL A 103 -15.26 -4.64 -14.88
CA VAL A 103 -15.68 -6.06 -14.77
C VAL A 103 -14.50 -7.03 -14.84
N SER A 104 -13.26 -6.51 -14.95
CA SER A 104 -12.05 -7.32 -15.06
C SER A 104 -11.74 -8.05 -13.77
N ASP A 105 -11.30 -9.31 -13.89
CA ASP A 105 -10.79 -10.08 -12.76
C ASP A 105 -9.31 -9.75 -12.51
N TYR A 106 -9.05 -9.17 -11.33
CA TYR A 106 -7.71 -8.84 -10.86
C TYR A 106 -7.21 -9.78 -9.76
N THR A 107 -7.84 -10.94 -9.59
CA THR A 107 -7.38 -11.95 -8.64
C THR A 107 -5.91 -12.29 -8.88
N ASN A 108 -5.10 -12.16 -7.83
CA ASN A 108 -3.65 -12.36 -7.83
C ASN A 108 -2.88 -11.48 -8.83
N ARG A 109 -3.44 -10.32 -9.19
CA ARG A 109 -2.86 -9.33 -10.10
C ARG A 109 -2.77 -7.97 -9.40
N ALA A 110 -1.94 -7.09 -9.96
CA ALA A 110 -2.03 -5.66 -9.70
C ALA A 110 -3.27 -5.07 -10.45
N LEU A 111 -3.51 -3.77 -10.34
CA LEU A 111 -4.59 -3.01 -11.01
C LEU A 111 -4.09 -2.23 -12.25
N PRO A 112 -3.61 -2.90 -13.33
CA PRO A 112 -3.27 -2.21 -14.57
C PRO A 112 -4.55 -1.68 -15.23
N GLY A 113 -4.53 -0.42 -15.68
CA GLY A 113 -5.66 0.19 -16.39
C GLY A 113 -6.84 0.62 -15.52
N ALA A 114 -6.76 0.42 -14.20
CA ALA A 114 -7.74 0.95 -13.26
C ALA A 114 -7.70 2.50 -13.22
N PRO A 115 -8.84 3.17 -12.96
CA PRO A 115 -8.88 4.62 -12.77
C PRO A 115 -7.87 5.08 -11.72
N GLU A 116 -7.03 6.04 -12.11
CA GLU A 116 -6.05 6.69 -11.25
C GLU A 116 -6.76 7.87 -10.54
N LEU A 117 -6.73 7.86 -9.22
CA LEU A 117 -7.21 8.96 -8.39
C LEU A 117 -5.99 9.80 -7.97
N THR A 118 -6.06 11.10 -8.23
CA THR A 118 -5.03 12.05 -7.83
C THR A 118 -5.25 12.47 -6.39
N LEU A 119 -4.24 12.26 -5.54
CA LEU A 119 -4.23 12.74 -4.16
C LEU A 119 -3.23 13.88 -4.03
N LYS A 120 -3.58 14.93 -3.28
CA LYS A 120 -2.67 16.05 -2.99
C LYS A 120 -1.84 15.74 -1.76
N THR A 121 -0.54 15.88 -1.88
CA THR A 121 0.41 15.26 -0.93
C THR A 121 1.83 15.80 -1.16
N ASP A 122 2.74 15.60 -0.21
CA ASP A 122 4.08 16.23 -0.20
C ASP A 122 5.10 15.51 -1.10
N PHE A 123 5.55 16.19 -2.16
CA PHE A 123 6.56 15.69 -3.10
C PHE A 123 7.98 15.64 -2.52
N LYS A 124 8.19 16.19 -1.31
CA LYS A 124 9.52 16.28 -0.67
C LYS A 124 9.87 15.09 0.21
N LEU A 125 8.93 14.16 0.42
CA LEU A 125 9.20 12.96 1.21
C LEU A 125 10.32 12.13 0.56
N ASP A 126 11.10 11.44 1.38
CA ASP A 126 12.11 10.48 0.92
C ASP A 126 11.91 9.12 1.61
N PRO A 127 11.46 8.06 0.91
CA PRO A 127 11.16 6.78 1.53
C PRO A 127 12.40 6.07 2.11
N LYS A 128 13.61 6.53 1.78
CA LYS A 128 14.85 6.10 2.44
C LYS A 128 14.91 6.59 3.88
N ASN A 129 14.44 7.81 4.15
CA ASN A 129 14.28 8.35 5.49
C ASN A 129 13.14 7.62 6.20
N HIS A 130 13.37 7.21 7.45
CA HIS A 130 12.40 6.46 8.23
C HIS A 130 11.12 7.26 8.52
N ASP A 131 11.25 8.52 8.94
CA ASP A 131 10.12 9.36 9.34
C ASP A 131 9.23 9.68 8.14
N ASP A 132 9.83 9.96 6.99
CA ASP A 132 9.09 10.19 5.75
C ASP A 132 8.38 8.92 5.26
N ARG A 133 9.04 7.76 5.38
CA ARG A 133 8.40 6.47 5.12
C ARG A 133 7.21 6.23 6.06
N MET A 134 7.31 6.63 7.33
CA MET A 134 6.18 6.53 8.27
C MET A 134 5.03 7.47 7.92
N LYS A 135 5.30 8.69 7.41
CA LYS A 135 4.24 9.56 6.88
C LYS A 135 3.49 8.90 5.72
N LEU A 136 4.21 8.24 4.80
CA LEU A 136 3.61 7.49 3.69
C LEU A 136 2.75 6.31 4.17
N VAL A 137 3.18 5.61 5.22
CA VAL A 137 2.40 4.55 5.86
C VAL A 137 1.11 5.11 6.47
N ILE A 138 1.20 6.23 7.21
CA ILE A 138 0.04 6.90 7.80
C ILE A 138 -0.94 7.33 6.71
N ASP A 139 -0.47 7.95 5.64
CA ASP A 139 -1.32 8.36 4.51
C ASP A 139 -2.07 7.16 3.93
N PHE A 140 -1.36 6.07 3.61
CA PHE A 140 -1.98 4.84 3.13
C PHE A 140 -3.04 4.29 4.10
N CYS A 141 -2.73 4.25 5.39
CA CYS A 141 -3.66 3.81 6.44
C CYS A 141 -4.93 4.66 6.46
N THR A 142 -4.80 5.99 6.45
CA THR A 142 -5.91 6.93 6.46
C THR A 142 -6.81 6.75 5.22
N TRP A 143 -6.23 6.60 4.03
CA TRP A 143 -7.00 6.38 2.79
C TRP A 143 -7.75 5.05 2.79
N CYS A 144 -7.16 4.03 3.39
CA CYS A 144 -7.76 2.70 3.50
C CYS A 144 -8.71 2.54 4.69
N GLY A 145 -8.74 3.47 5.64
CA GLY A 145 -9.44 3.31 6.92
C GLY A 145 -8.84 2.15 7.73
N ILE A 146 -7.51 2.13 7.87
CA ILE A 146 -6.76 1.17 8.69
C ILE A 146 -6.20 1.93 9.90
N SER A 147 -6.49 1.47 11.10
CA SER A 147 -5.91 2.04 12.32
C SER A 147 -4.51 1.48 12.60
N LEU A 148 -3.62 2.30 13.14
CA LEU A 148 -2.33 1.87 13.69
C LEU A 148 -2.49 1.45 15.17
N PRO A 149 -1.61 0.58 15.71
CA PRO A 149 -1.70 0.07 17.08
C PRO A 149 -1.74 1.16 18.15
N ASP A 150 -0.99 2.25 17.93
CA ASP A 150 -0.85 3.34 18.91
C ASP A 150 -2.00 4.36 18.84
N ASN A 151 -3.05 4.08 18.05
CA ASN A 151 -4.16 4.99 17.78
C ASN A 151 -3.70 6.40 17.38
N ASP A 152 -2.73 6.49 16.44
CA ASP A 152 -2.32 7.79 15.91
C ASP A 152 -3.58 8.54 15.43
N VAL A 153 -3.82 9.71 16.03
CA VAL A 153 -4.99 10.56 15.82
C VAL A 153 -5.17 10.92 14.34
N ARG A 154 -4.08 10.90 13.55
CA ARG A 154 -4.11 11.14 12.09
C ARG A 154 -4.72 9.99 11.27
N SER A 155 -4.79 8.78 11.81
CA SER A 155 -5.47 7.65 11.17
C SER A 155 -6.99 7.71 11.34
N ALA A 156 -7.47 8.43 12.37
CA ALA A 156 -8.89 8.57 12.69
C ALA A 156 -9.60 9.70 11.91
N THR A 157 -8.84 10.57 11.22
CA THR A 157 -9.41 11.74 10.52
C THR A 157 -9.20 11.60 9.02
N LEU A 158 -10.17 11.01 8.32
CA LEU A 158 -10.63 11.45 7.00
C LEU A 158 -12.01 10.81 6.74
N ASP A 159 -13.04 11.40 7.37
CA ASP A 159 -14.36 11.45 6.76
C ASP A 159 -14.24 12.31 5.50
N LEU A 160 -14.02 11.65 4.36
CA LEU A 160 -14.22 12.23 3.04
C LEU A 160 -15.36 11.48 2.38
N TRP A 161 -16.56 11.86 2.81
CA TRP A 161 -17.75 12.08 1.97
C TRP A 161 -18.46 13.31 2.51
#